data_AF-A0A314ZK12-F1
#
_entry.id   AF-A0A314ZK12-F1
#
_cell.length_a   1.000
_cell.length_b   1.000
_cell.length_c   1.000
_cell.angle_alpha   90.00
_cell.angle_beta   90.00
_cell.angle_gamma   90.00
#
_symmetry.space_group_name_H-M   'P 1'
#
loop_
_entity.id
_entity.type
_entity.pdbx_description
1 polymer ?
#
loop_
_entity_poly.entity_id
_entity_poly.type
_entity_poly.pdbx_seq_one_letter_code
_entity_poly.pdbx_strand_id
1 'polypeptide(L)'
;MVSLPLMFVYLLSLILLINIISLPQTSLALSSCNGACATLDDCDGQLICINRKCNDDPDVGTHICSKPSPPPPMTPGGCNPSGTLHCNNISYPTYTCSPPVTSSTIAKLEISEFNKGGDGGGAAECDEQYHENTERIVGLSTGWYNGGKMCGRMIIITAGNGRSVTAKVVDECDSSVGCDAEHAGQPPCDNNVVVASEAVWKALQLDVQGEGVQVTWSLHSNCSEAINCGGIGGLSYPFWGVNRASYCGLPGFEVACLDNVPVINMSNINYRILKTNSSRAPPSVTVARQDYWKTICPPSFVNTSINSSMFHYTSSGFTNLTLYYGCNTSTSTTTTTPELTSTSQVCSRRNSGNITVSYVTPSPRVDPVASGACKNQVIVPVSTTAAAALEANRTAIQDAVDGGFELELQIHTDQCNTCMQSGGKCAVNTVGE
;
A
#
# COMPACT_ATOMS: atom_id res chain seq x y z
N MET A 1 -33.66 -50.82 -49.64
CA MET A 1 -32.31 -51.44 -49.73
C MET A 1 -31.31 -50.39 -49.28
N VAL A 2 -31.02 -50.33 -47.97
CA VAL A 2 -29.93 -49.47 -47.47
C VAL A 2 -28.63 -50.11 -47.96
N SER A 3 -27.84 -49.35 -48.70
CA SER A 3 -26.65 -49.84 -49.38
C SER A 3 -25.65 -50.37 -48.35
N LEU A 4 -25.02 -51.51 -48.68
CA LEU A 4 -23.97 -52.18 -47.90
C LEU A 4 -22.87 -51.25 -47.33
N PRO A 5 -22.48 -50.11 -47.96
CA PRO A 5 -21.49 -49.20 -47.37
C PRO A 5 -22.01 -48.46 -46.14
N LEU A 6 -23.31 -48.16 -46.04
CA LEU A 6 -23.88 -47.37 -44.95
C LEU A 6 -23.95 -48.17 -43.64
N MET A 7 -24.24 -49.47 -43.75
CA MET A 7 -24.20 -50.43 -42.63
C MET A 7 -22.79 -50.59 -42.05
N PHE A 8 -21.77 -50.56 -42.90
CA PHE A 8 -20.38 -50.73 -42.47
C PHE A 8 -19.85 -49.49 -41.73
N VAL A 9 -20.23 -48.29 -42.18
CA VAL A 9 -19.91 -47.03 -41.49
C VAL A 9 -20.59 -46.96 -40.12
N TYR A 10 -21.83 -47.43 -40.00
CA TYR A 10 -22.56 -47.46 -38.73
C TYR A 10 -21.98 -48.48 -37.74
N LEU A 11 -21.47 -49.62 -38.22
CA LEU A 11 -20.82 -50.62 -37.38
C LEU A 11 -19.44 -50.13 -36.90
N LEU A 12 -18.68 -49.46 -37.77
CA LEU A 12 -17.39 -48.85 -37.41
C LEU A 12 -17.56 -47.68 -36.43
N SER A 13 -18.59 -46.84 -36.58
CA SER A 13 -18.88 -45.77 -35.63
C SER A 13 -19.32 -46.31 -34.27
N LEU A 14 -20.11 -47.38 -34.23
CA LEU A 14 -20.53 -48.03 -32.99
C LEU A 14 -19.35 -48.70 -32.26
N ILE A 15 -18.41 -49.32 -33.00
CA ILE A 15 -17.17 -49.88 -32.43
C ILE A 15 -16.27 -48.78 -31.88
N LEU A 16 -16.17 -47.63 -32.56
CA LEU A 16 -15.40 -46.49 -32.07
C LEU A 16 -16.01 -45.89 -30.79
N LEU A 17 -17.34 -45.80 -30.72
CA LEU A 17 -18.07 -45.35 -29.53
C LEU A 17 -17.93 -46.32 -28.34
N ILE A 18 -17.97 -47.64 -28.58
CA ILE A 18 -17.80 -48.65 -27.52
C ILE A 18 -16.37 -48.63 -26.96
N ASN A 19 -15.35 -48.42 -27.82
CA ASN A 19 -13.97 -48.28 -27.35
C ASN A 19 -13.78 -47.02 -26.50
N ILE A 20 -14.42 -45.89 -26.82
CA ILE A 20 -14.32 -44.64 -26.04
C ILE A 20 -14.96 -44.78 -24.64
N ILE A 21 -16.01 -45.58 -24.48
CA ILE A 21 -16.70 -45.81 -23.18
C ILE A 21 -15.94 -46.85 -22.32
N SER A 22 -14.99 -47.59 -22.90
CA SER A 22 -14.20 -48.62 -22.22
C SER A 22 -12.73 -48.25 -21.97
N LEU A 23 -12.32 -47.01 -22.26
CA LEU A 23 -11.12 -46.45 -21.65
C LEU A 23 -11.37 -46.25 -20.14
N PRO A 24 -10.47 -46.70 -19.25
CA PRO A 24 -10.55 -46.32 -17.84
C PRO A 24 -10.51 -44.79 -17.79
N GLN A 25 -11.55 -44.18 -17.22
CA GLN A 25 -11.50 -42.77 -16.89
C GLN A 25 -10.27 -42.61 -16.00
N THR A 26 -9.30 -41.81 -16.44
CA THR A 26 -8.27 -41.33 -15.52
C THR A 26 -9.02 -40.50 -14.48
N SER A 27 -9.31 -41.10 -13.32
CA SER A 27 -9.71 -40.35 -12.15
C SER A 27 -8.62 -39.31 -11.94
N LEU A 28 -8.97 -38.06 -12.20
CA LEU A 28 -8.14 -36.95 -11.78
C LEU A 28 -8.27 -36.94 -10.27
N ALA A 29 -7.27 -37.46 -9.58
CA ALA A 29 -7.19 -37.30 -8.15
C ALA A 29 -7.36 -35.83 -7.80
N LEU A 30 -8.34 -35.54 -6.93
CA LEU A 30 -8.74 -34.18 -6.58
C LEU A 30 -7.98 -33.65 -5.37
N SER A 31 -7.40 -34.55 -4.56
CA SER A 31 -6.81 -34.16 -3.28
C SER A 31 -5.59 -35.00 -2.88
N SER A 32 -4.56 -34.30 -2.42
CA SER A 32 -3.37 -34.87 -1.79
C SER A 32 -3.61 -35.11 -0.29
N CYS A 33 -2.57 -35.43 0.47
CA CYS A 33 -2.64 -35.70 1.92
C CYS A 33 -3.48 -34.68 2.70
N ASN A 34 -4.34 -35.18 3.59
CA ASN A 34 -5.34 -34.42 4.37
C ASN A 34 -6.40 -33.65 3.56
N GLY A 35 -6.36 -33.70 2.22
CA GLY A 35 -7.40 -33.16 1.36
C GLY A 35 -8.72 -33.89 1.50
N ALA A 36 -9.81 -33.21 1.16
CA ALA A 36 -11.17 -33.75 1.32
C ALA A 36 -11.45 -34.82 0.27
N CYS A 37 -12.10 -35.90 0.69
CA CYS A 37 -12.51 -36.98 -0.19
C CYS A 37 -13.87 -37.56 0.23
N ALA A 38 -14.59 -38.09 -0.74
CA ALA A 38 -15.84 -38.82 -0.56
C ALA A 38 -15.73 -40.29 -1.02
N THR A 39 -14.85 -40.56 -1.99
CA THR A 39 -14.60 -41.86 -2.60
C THR A 39 -13.10 -42.14 -2.70
N LEU A 40 -12.73 -43.39 -3.00
CA LEU A 40 -11.32 -43.81 -3.10
C LEU A 40 -10.59 -43.09 -4.25
N ASP A 41 -11.29 -42.78 -5.34
CA ASP A 41 -10.74 -42.14 -6.54
C ASP A 41 -10.49 -40.63 -6.38
N ASP A 42 -10.92 -40.04 -5.25
CA ASP A 42 -10.73 -38.62 -4.98
C ASP A 42 -9.29 -38.29 -4.51
N CYS A 43 -8.52 -39.32 -4.14
CA CYS A 43 -7.19 -39.19 -3.54
C CYS A 43 -6.06 -39.52 -4.53
N ASP A 44 -4.95 -38.77 -4.43
CA ASP A 44 -3.83 -38.90 -5.38
C ASP A 44 -2.95 -40.12 -5.15
N GLY A 45 -2.53 -40.75 -6.24
CA GLY A 45 -1.63 -41.91 -6.23
C GLY A 45 -2.15 -43.12 -5.45
N GLN A 46 -1.45 -43.50 -4.38
CA GLN A 46 -1.74 -44.67 -3.54
C GLN A 46 -2.43 -44.30 -2.22
N LEU A 47 -3.01 -43.09 -2.14
CA LEU A 47 -3.74 -42.63 -0.97
C LEU A 47 -5.18 -43.16 -0.97
N ILE A 48 -5.73 -43.35 0.23
CA ILE A 48 -7.11 -43.79 0.42
C ILE A 48 -7.92 -42.79 1.24
N CYS A 49 -9.23 -42.78 1.00
CA CYS A 49 -10.13 -41.90 1.73
C CYS A 49 -10.53 -42.49 3.10
N ILE A 50 -9.90 -42.03 4.17
CA ILE A 50 -10.22 -42.41 5.54
C ILE A 50 -10.83 -41.21 6.26
N ASN A 51 -12.01 -41.37 6.86
CA ASN A 51 -12.71 -40.30 7.60
C ASN A 51 -12.89 -39.00 6.77
N ARG A 52 -13.21 -39.15 5.48
CA ARG A 52 -13.35 -38.05 4.50
C ARG A 52 -12.07 -37.25 4.23
N LYS A 53 -10.90 -37.82 4.55
CA LYS A 53 -9.60 -37.25 4.21
C LYS A 53 -8.70 -38.26 3.51
N CYS A 54 -7.90 -37.79 2.56
CA CYS A 54 -6.90 -38.61 1.88
C CYS A 54 -5.73 -38.88 2.82
N ASN A 55 -5.47 -40.17 3.08
CA ASN A 55 -4.43 -40.62 4.00
C ASN A 55 -3.70 -41.87 3.47
N ASP A 56 -2.60 -42.23 4.12
CA ASP A 56 -1.83 -43.44 3.82
C ASP A 56 -2.69 -44.71 3.98
N ASP A 57 -2.47 -45.69 3.12
CA ASP A 57 -3.14 -46.99 3.15
C ASP A 57 -2.43 -47.91 4.17
N PRO A 58 -3.08 -48.25 5.29
CA PRO A 58 -2.47 -49.06 6.34
C PRO A 58 -2.30 -50.53 5.97
N ASP A 59 -3.05 -51.04 4.99
CA ASP A 59 -2.99 -52.44 4.54
C ASP A 59 -1.88 -52.65 3.49
N VAL A 60 -1.58 -51.60 2.71
CA VAL A 60 -0.48 -51.58 1.74
C VAL A 60 0.83 -51.05 2.36
N GLY A 61 0.75 -50.31 3.47
CA GLY A 61 1.90 -49.77 4.20
C GLY A 61 2.54 -48.57 3.50
N THR A 62 1.75 -47.67 2.91
CA THR A 62 2.27 -46.45 2.29
C THR A 62 2.66 -45.41 3.35
N HIS A 63 3.69 -44.60 3.06
CA HIS A 63 4.23 -43.57 3.96
C HIS A 63 4.38 -42.23 3.22
N ILE A 64 3.35 -41.86 2.48
CA ILE A 64 3.31 -40.68 1.60
C ILE A 64 2.89 -39.45 2.41
N CYS A 65 1.87 -39.57 3.26
CA CYS A 65 1.43 -38.50 4.17
C CYS A 65 2.25 -38.44 5.46
N SER A 66 3.00 -39.50 5.74
CA SER A 66 3.88 -39.63 6.91
C SER A 66 5.29 -39.03 6.69
N LYS A 67 5.60 -38.48 5.51
CA LYS A 67 6.85 -37.76 5.26
C LYS A 67 6.66 -36.27 5.57
N PRO A 68 7.66 -35.57 6.16
CA PRO A 68 7.65 -34.12 6.22
C PRO A 68 7.46 -33.56 4.81
N SER A 69 6.53 -32.63 4.64
CA SER A 69 6.27 -31.96 3.36
C SER A 69 7.61 -31.50 2.75
N PRO A 70 7.89 -31.81 1.47
CA PRO A 70 9.00 -31.16 0.77
C PRO A 70 8.78 -29.65 0.83
N PRO A 71 9.84 -28.82 0.94
CA PRO A 71 9.69 -27.38 0.89
C PRO A 71 8.96 -26.99 -0.42
N PRO A 72 8.07 -25.97 -0.36
CA PRO A 72 7.30 -25.55 -1.53
C PRO A 72 8.23 -25.23 -2.71
N PRO A 73 7.82 -25.50 -3.96
CA PRO A 73 8.68 -25.35 -5.12
C PRO A 73 9.23 -23.92 -5.24
N MET A 74 10.54 -23.84 -5.48
CA MET A 74 11.30 -22.61 -5.70
C MET A 74 10.66 -21.81 -6.85
N THR A 75 10.00 -20.70 -6.51
CA THR A 75 9.45 -19.77 -7.49
C THR A 75 10.50 -18.69 -7.79
N PRO A 76 10.85 -18.42 -9.07
CA PRO A 76 11.68 -17.28 -9.43
C PRO A 76 10.99 -15.99 -9.00
N GLY A 77 11.58 -15.26 -8.05
CA GLY A 77 10.99 -14.07 -7.42
C GLY A 77 10.30 -14.32 -6.07
N GLY A 78 10.24 -15.57 -5.59
CA GLY A 78 9.75 -15.93 -4.27
C GLY A 78 10.81 -15.81 -3.16
N CYS A 79 10.37 -15.78 -1.90
CA CYS A 79 11.25 -15.85 -0.74
C CYS A 79 11.88 -17.25 -0.63
N ASN A 80 13.20 -17.33 -0.75
CA ASN A 80 13.96 -18.58 -0.70
C ASN A 80 14.75 -18.68 0.62
N PRO A 81 15.10 -19.91 1.07
CA PRO A 81 15.99 -20.10 2.22
C PRO A 81 17.33 -19.36 2.03
N SER A 82 17.78 -18.67 3.08
CA SER A 82 19.09 -18.01 3.13
C SER A 82 20.23 -18.97 3.49
N GLY A 83 19.89 -20.11 4.11
CA GLY A 83 20.85 -21.08 4.62
C GLY A 83 20.17 -22.25 5.34
N THR A 84 20.95 -22.98 6.14
CA THR A 84 20.47 -24.11 6.94
C THR A 84 21.19 -24.20 8.27
N LEU A 85 20.47 -24.50 9.35
CA LEU A 85 21.00 -24.81 10.68
C LEU A 85 20.82 -26.28 11.00
N HIS A 86 21.73 -26.86 11.78
CA HIS A 86 21.67 -28.26 12.19
C HIS A 86 21.40 -28.39 13.69
N CYS A 87 20.22 -28.91 14.03
CA CYS A 87 19.78 -29.21 15.38
C CYS A 87 19.73 -30.73 15.54
N ASN A 88 20.56 -31.33 16.42
CA ASN A 88 20.51 -32.77 16.73
C ASN A 88 20.49 -33.70 15.47
N ASN A 89 21.31 -33.40 14.46
CA ASN A 89 21.37 -34.06 13.14
C ASN A 89 20.15 -33.87 12.22
N ILE A 90 19.24 -32.94 12.53
CA ILE A 90 18.15 -32.51 11.65
C ILE A 90 18.49 -31.13 11.07
N SER A 91 18.35 -30.99 9.76
CA SER A 91 18.60 -29.73 9.04
C SER A 91 17.34 -28.89 8.96
N TYR A 92 17.41 -27.64 9.41
CA TYR A 92 16.33 -26.65 9.36
C TYR A 92 16.73 -25.51 8.41
N PRO A 93 15.86 -25.07 7.49
CA PRO A 93 16.13 -23.92 6.66
C PRO A 93 16.14 -22.62 7.49
N THR A 94 16.98 -21.67 7.11
CA THR A 94 16.93 -20.29 7.65
C THR A 94 16.40 -19.34 6.58
N TYR A 95 15.85 -18.21 7.00
CA TYR A 95 15.30 -17.20 6.12
C TYR A 95 15.63 -15.79 6.62
N THR A 96 15.77 -14.86 5.67
CA THR A 96 15.82 -13.42 5.93
C THR A 96 14.65 -12.69 5.26
N CYS A 97 13.68 -13.44 4.77
CA CYS A 97 12.51 -12.98 4.04
C CYS A 97 11.30 -13.79 4.47
N SER A 98 10.11 -13.33 4.10
CA SER A 98 8.83 -14.01 4.30
C SER A 98 8.02 -13.91 3.00
N PRO A 99 6.94 -14.71 2.84
CA PRO A 99 6.02 -14.53 1.73
C PRO A 99 5.48 -13.09 1.64
N PRO A 100 5.06 -12.60 0.46
CA PRO A 100 4.53 -11.25 0.32
C PRO A 100 3.33 -10.98 1.24
N VAL A 101 3.33 -9.83 1.91
CA VAL A 101 2.19 -9.37 2.71
C VAL A 101 1.08 -8.91 1.77
N THR A 102 -0.13 -9.44 1.98
CA THR A 102 -1.33 -9.12 1.20
C THR A 102 -2.48 -8.66 2.10
N SER A 103 -3.65 -8.37 1.53
CA SER A 103 -4.88 -8.11 2.29
C SER A 103 -5.42 -9.35 3.02
N SER A 104 -4.87 -10.54 2.75
CA SER A 104 -5.18 -11.80 3.42
C SER A 104 -3.97 -12.74 3.34
N THR A 105 -2.89 -12.37 4.04
CA THR A 105 -1.61 -13.08 4.03
C THR A 105 -1.78 -14.43 4.70
N ILE A 106 -1.50 -15.53 4.00
CA ILE A 106 -1.57 -16.88 4.57
C ILE A 106 -0.40 -17.07 5.53
N ALA A 107 -0.68 -17.57 6.73
CA ALA A 107 0.31 -17.85 7.75
C ALA A 107 -0.02 -19.12 8.55
N LYS A 108 0.96 -19.58 9.29
CA LYS A 108 0.84 -20.60 10.33
C LYS A 108 0.81 -19.91 11.69
N LEU A 109 -0.27 -20.08 12.43
CA LEU A 109 -0.41 -19.56 13.79
C LEU A 109 0.17 -20.59 14.77
N GLU A 110 1.09 -20.14 15.60
CA GLU A 110 1.71 -20.93 16.66
C GLU A 110 1.50 -20.26 18.02
N ILE A 111 1.53 -21.05 19.10
CA ILE A 111 1.41 -20.54 20.47
C ILE A 111 2.81 -20.09 20.93
N SER A 112 2.89 -18.95 21.60
CA SER A 112 4.10 -18.51 22.29
C SER A 112 3.77 -17.79 23.60
N GLU A 113 4.72 -17.84 24.52
CA GLU A 113 4.67 -17.23 25.83
C GLU A 113 5.60 -16.01 25.88
N PHE A 114 5.05 -14.83 26.15
CA PHE A 114 5.76 -13.54 26.17
C PHE A 114 6.09 -13.06 27.58
N ASN A 115 5.69 -13.82 28.60
CA ASN A 115 5.95 -13.53 30.00
C ASN A 115 7.36 -13.99 30.39
N LYS A 116 7.88 -13.40 31.47
CA LYS A 116 9.21 -13.73 31.97
C LYS A 116 9.31 -15.20 32.37
N GLY A 117 10.27 -15.91 31.79
CA GLY A 117 10.53 -17.32 32.06
C GLY A 117 9.60 -18.29 31.33
N GLY A 118 8.83 -17.81 30.35
CA GLY A 118 8.13 -18.65 29.38
C GLY A 118 9.02 -19.09 28.22
N ASP A 119 8.44 -19.86 27.29
CA ASP A 119 9.16 -20.48 26.16
C ASP A 119 9.63 -19.49 25.08
N GLY A 120 9.13 -18.25 25.06
CA GLY A 120 9.56 -17.19 24.13
C GLY A 120 10.96 -16.62 24.43
N GLY A 121 11.62 -17.08 25.51
CA GLY A 121 12.98 -16.72 25.83
C GLY A 121 13.14 -15.30 26.40
N GLY A 122 13.63 -14.40 25.57
CA GLY A 122 13.98 -13.02 25.93
C GLY A 122 12.79 -12.09 26.16
N ALA A 123 13.07 -10.83 26.47
CA ALA A 123 12.06 -9.78 26.40
C ALA A 123 11.75 -9.49 24.92
N ALA A 124 10.53 -9.04 24.61
CA ALA A 124 10.09 -8.85 23.24
C ALA A 124 10.89 -7.74 22.51
N GLU A 125 11.27 -7.99 21.26
CA GLU A 125 12.21 -7.15 20.50
C GLU A 125 11.70 -5.71 20.25
N CYS A 126 10.39 -5.48 20.20
CA CYS A 126 9.87 -4.15 19.88
C CYS A 126 10.00 -3.12 21.01
N ASP A 127 9.97 -3.56 22.26
CA ASP A 127 9.90 -2.66 23.43
C ASP A 127 10.74 -3.10 24.62
N GLU A 128 11.58 -4.14 24.43
CA GLU A 128 12.50 -4.69 25.41
C GLU A 128 11.79 -5.09 26.72
N GLN A 129 10.52 -5.51 26.62
CA GLN A 129 9.68 -5.86 27.77
C GLN A 129 9.07 -7.25 27.66
N TYR A 130 8.80 -7.85 28.82
CA TYR A 130 7.93 -9.01 28.92
C TYR A 130 6.48 -8.56 28.95
N HIS A 131 5.60 -9.36 28.38
CA HIS A 131 4.16 -9.08 28.29
C HIS A 131 3.35 -10.20 28.92
N GLU A 132 2.15 -9.90 29.41
CA GLU A 132 1.27 -10.92 29.96
C GLU A 132 0.60 -11.71 28.83
N ASN A 133 0.55 -13.04 28.91
CA ASN A 133 -0.11 -13.88 27.88
C ASN A 133 -1.64 -13.66 27.76
N THR A 134 -2.20 -12.86 28.67
CA THR A 134 -3.59 -12.37 28.62
C THR A 134 -3.79 -11.20 27.66
N GLU A 135 -2.71 -10.54 27.24
CA GLU A 135 -2.72 -9.52 26.20
C GLU A 135 -2.82 -10.16 24.81
N ARG A 136 -3.46 -9.47 23.86
CA ARG A 136 -3.52 -9.96 22.47
C ARG A 136 -2.32 -9.45 21.70
N ILE A 137 -1.25 -10.22 21.78
CA ILE A 137 0.06 -9.88 21.22
C ILE A 137 0.61 -11.02 20.37
N VAL A 138 1.47 -10.65 19.43
CA VAL A 138 2.10 -11.58 18.49
C VAL A 138 3.56 -11.21 18.19
N GLY A 139 4.32 -12.21 17.78
CA GLY A 139 5.56 -12.06 17.04
C GLY A 139 5.40 -12.51 15.59
N LEU A 140 6.17 -11.91 14.69
CA LEU A 140 6.13 -12.22 13.25
C LEU A 140 7.48 -12.79 12.79
N SER A 141 7.47 -13.74 11.85
CA SER A 141 8.71 -14.18 11.19
C SER A 141 9.56 -13.01 10.69
N THR A 142 10.88 -13.14 10.74
CA THR A 142 11.87 -12.10 10.40
C THR A 142 11.52 -11.23 9.19
N GLY A 143 11.11 -11.85 8.08
CA GLY A 143 10.77 -11.11 6.86
C GLY A 143 9.53 -10.23 6.99
N TRP A 144 8.51 -10.68 7.74
CA TRP A 144 7.34 -9.88 8.06
C TRP A 144 7.63 -8.85 9.15
N TYR A 145 8.43 -9.20 10.16
CA TYR A 145 8.87 -8.27 11.21
C TYR A 145 9.59 -7.05 10.63
N ASN A 146 10.40 -7.26 9.58
CA ASN A 146 10.98 -6.20 8.72
C ASN A 146 11.82 -5.18 9.52
N GLY A 147 12.70 -5.70 10.38
CA GLY A 147 13.59 -4.89 11.23
C GLY A 147 12.83 -3.92 12.13
N GLY A 148 11.73 -4.39 12.74
CA GLY A 148 10.92 -3.62 13.68
C GLY A 148 9.91 -2.66 13.06
N LYS A 149 9.79 -2.57 11.73
CA LYS A 149 8.78 -1.69 11.08
C LYS A 149 7.34 -2.07 11.39
N MET A 150 7.12 -3.32 11.83
CA MET A 150 5.83 -3.82 12.29
C MET A 150 5.54 -3.57 13.77
N CYS A 151 6.54 -3.15 14.56
CA CYS A 151 6.39 -2.95 15.99
C CYS A 151 5.24 -2.00 16.35
N GLY A 152 4.43 -2.42 17.32
CA GLY A 152 3.25 -1.68 17.79
C GLY A 152 2.08 -1.63 16.81
N ARG A 153 2.23 -2.16 15.58
CA ARG A 153 1.11 -2.25 14.63
C ARG A 153 0.14 -3.32 15.06
N MET A 154 -1.14 -3.07 14.79
CA MET A 154 -2.19 -4.05 14.98
C MET A 154 -2.34 -4.88 13.70
N ILE A 155 -2.55 -6.18 13.83
CA ILE A 155 -2.93 -7.08 12.74
C ILE A 155 -4.29 -7.72 13.05
N ILE A 156 -5.05 -8.04 12.02
CA ILE A 156 -6.24 -8.91 12.14
C ILE A 156 -5.80 -10.30 11.73
N ILE A 157 -6.01 -11.27 12.61
CA ILE A 157 -5.80 -12.70 12.34
C ILE A 157 -7.17 -13.32 12.16
N THR A 158 -7.37 -14.09 11.10
CA THR A 158 -8.62 -14.77 10.77
C THR A 158 -8.38 -16.27 10.64
N ALA A 159 -9.12 -17.05 11.41
CA ALA A 159 -9.04 -18.51 11.40
C ALA A 159 -10.04 -19.13 10.41
N GLY A 160 -9.80 -20.38 10.02
CA GLY A 160 -10.69 -21.12 9.10
C GLY A 160 -12.12 -21.33 9.62
N ASN A 161 -12.35 -21.16 10.93
CA ASN A 161 -13.69 -21.18 11.54
C ASN A 161 -14.46 -19.85 11.35
N GLY A 162 -13.90 -18.87 10.64
CA GLY A 162 -14.49 -17.57 10.35
C GLY A 162 -14.35 -16.53 11.48
N ARG A 163 -13.70 -16.88 12.60
CA ARG A 163 -13.41 -15.93 13.68
C ARG A 163 -12.18 -15.11 13.35
N SER A 164 -12.22 -13.85 13.78
CA SER A 164 -11.08 -12.94 13.68
C SER A 164 -10.77 -12.27 15.00
N VAL A 165 -9.50 -11.93 15.21
CA VAL A 165 -9.03 -11.20 16.37
C VAL A 165 -7.99 -10.16 15.97
N THR A 166 -8.04 -9.00 16.60
CA THR A 166 -6.99 -7.98 16.47
C THR A 166 -5.93 -8.19 17.54
N ALA A 167 -4.65 -8.19 17.14
CA ALA A 167 -3.50 -8.36 18.03
C ALA A 167 -2.37 -7.38 17.68
N LYS A 168 -1.57 -6.98 18.68
CA LYS A 168 -0.43 -6.06 18.55
C LYS A 168 0.85 -6.83 18.26
N VAL A 169 1.64 -6.40 17.28
CA VAL A 169 2.98 -6.95 17.04
C VAL A 169 3.95 -6.39 18.08
N VAL A 170 4.58 -7.28 18.85
CA VAL A 170 5.54 -6.95 19.91
C VAL A 170 6.89 -7.62 19.73
N ASP A 171 6.99 -8.63 18.88
CA ASP A 171 8.20 -9.45 18.82
C ASP A 171 8.56 -9.94 17.41
N GLU A 172 9.77 -10.47 17.30
CA GLU A 172 10.24 -11.22 16.14
C GLU A 172 10.22 -12.72 16.43
N CYS A 173 9.72 -13.52 15.48
CA CYS A 173 9.97 -14.96 15.44
C CYS A 173 11.19 -15.20 14.56
N ASP A 174 12.37 -15.32 15.17
CA ASP A 174 13.63 -15.30 14.43
C ASP A 174 13.76 -16.54 13.53
N SER A 175 13.80 -16.30 12.21
CA SER A 175 13.93 -17.35 11.19
C SER A 175 15.36 -17.49 10.67
N SER A 176 16.29 -16.71 11.20
CA SER A 176 17.69 -16.60 10.75
C SER A 176 18.67 -17.32 11.68
N VAL A 177 18.35 -17.44 12.96
CA VAL A 177 19.16 -18.10 13.99
C VAL A 177 18.34 -19.09 14.84
N GLY A 178 19.03 -19.94 15.60
CA GLY A 178 18.47 -21.04 16.37
C GLY A 178 19.51 -22.14 16.56
N CYS A 179 19.10 -23.26 17.16
CA CYS A 179 19.95 -24.43 17.43
C CYS A 179 21.17 -24.15 18.33
N ASP A 180 21.14 -23.09 19.13
CA ASP A 180 22.22 -22.69 20.03
C ASP A 180 21.76 -22.57 21.48
N ALA A 181 22.68 -22.25 22.38
CA ALA A 181 22.37 -22.12 23.80
C ALA A 181 21.50 -20.91 24.11
N GLU A 182 21.53 -19.86 23.29
CA GLU A 182 20.75 -18.63 23.48
C GLU A 182 19.27 -18.90 23.19
N HIS A 183 18.99 -19.78 22.21
CA HIS A 183 17.65 -20.23 21.83
C HIS A 183 17.24 -21.56 22.48
N ALA A 184 17.92 -21.98 23.56
CA ALA A 184 17.68 -23.25 24.27
C ALA A 184 17.67 -24.50 23.37
N GLY A 185 18.40 -24.47 22.25
CA GLY A 185 18.46 -25.54 21.25
C GLY A 185 17.21 -25.68 20.37
N GLN A 186 16.27 -24.72 20.43
CA GLN A 186 15.10 -24.69 19.56
C GLN A 186 15.51 -24.40 18.10
N PRO A 187 14.85 -24.98 17.09
CA PRO A 187 15.13 -24.69 15.68
C PRO A 187 14.75 -23.24 15.32
N PRO A 188 15.29 -22.69 14.22
CA PRO A 188 14.83 -21.40 13.69
C PRO A 188 13.34 -21.43 13.35
N CYS A 189 12.68 -20.28 13.46
CA CYS A 189 11.29 -20.10 13.07
C CYS A 189 11.10 -20.30 11.55
N ASP A 190 9.94 -20.84 11.15
CA ASP A 190 9.55 -20.85 9.74
C ASP A 190 9.30 -19.41 9.25
N ASN A 191 9.39 -19.18 7.94
CA ASN A 191 9.30 -17.83 7.36
C ASN A 191 7.88 -17.28 7.19
N ASN A 192 6.86 -18.05 7.57
CA ASN A 192 5.44 -17.73 7.37
C ASN A 192 4.63 -17.91 8.65
N VAL A 193 5.23 -17.65 9.80
CA VAL A 193 4.67 -17.88 11.14
C VAL A 193 4.23 -16.57 11.79
N VAL A 194 3.10 -16.66 12.49
CA VAL A 194 2.65 -15.71 13.50
C VAL A 194 2.66 -16.45 14.83
N VAL A 195 3.61 -16.16 15.70
CA VAL A 195 3.59 -16.66 17.08
C VAL A 195 2.66 -15.77 17.90
N ALA A 196 1.78 -16.36 18.70
CA ALA A 196 0.71 -15.64 19.33
C ALA A 196 0.45 -16.08 20.77
N SER A 197 0.09 -15.10 21.60
CA SER A 197 -0.29 -15.29 23.00
C SER A 197 -1.57 -16.11 23.18
N GLU A 198 -1.75 -16.71 24.37
CA GLU A 198 -2.95 -17.47 24.73
C GLU A 198 -4.25 -16.69 24.48
N ALA A 199 -4.26 -15.38 24.74
CA ALA A 199 -5.43 -14.53 24.52
C ALA A 199 -5.88 -14.47 23.05
N VAL A 200 -4.93 -14.54 22.10
CA VAL A 200 -5.24 -14.58 20.65
C VAL A 200 -5.92 -15.90 20.30
N TRP A 201 -5.35 -17.02 20.75
CA TRP A 201 -5.91 -18.37 20.54
C TRP A 201 -7.32 -18.48 21.12
N LYS A 202 -7.50 -18.02 22.37
CA LYS A 202 -8.80 -18.00 23.05
C LYS A 202 -9.84 -17.16 22.32
N ALA A 203 -9.46 -16.01 21.78
CA ALA A 203 -10.37 -15.14 21.02
C ALA A 203 -10.79 -15.78 19.69
N LEU A 204 -9.88 -16.52 19.05
CA LEU A 204 -10.16 -17.29 17.83
C LEU A 204 -10.94 -18.59 18.11
N GLN A 205 -11.07 -18.99 19.38
CA GLN A 205 -11.66 -20.26 19.80
C GLN A 205 -11.01 -21.45 19.10
N LEU A 206 -9.69 -21.46 19.10
CA LEU A 206 -8.86 -22.54 18.59
C LEU A 206 -8.32 -23.35 19.77
N ASP A 207 -8.32 -24.67 19.64
CA ASP A 207 -7.69 -25.56 20.61
C ASP A 207 -6.17 -25.54 20.38
N VAL A 208 -5.40 -25.40 21.46
CA VAL A 208 -3.94 -25.44 21.43
C VAL A 208 -3.51 -26.90 21.32
N GLN A 209 -3.45 -27.44 20.10
CA GLN A 209 -2.96 -28.81 19.84
C GLN A 209 -2.18 -28.88 18.52
N GLY A 210 -0.96 -29.43 18.56
CA GLY A 210 -0.20 -29.84 17.37
C GLY A 210 0.76 -28.79 16.77
N GLU A 211 1.09 -28.98 15.50
CA GLU A 211 2.10 -28.23 14.72
C GLU A 211 1.59 -26.86 14.23
N GLY A 212 0.80 -26.14 15.02
CA GLY A 212 0.18 -24.86 14.61
C GLY A 212 -1.02 -25.00 13.66
N VAL A 213 -1.72 -23.90 13.38
CA VAL A 213 -2.92 -23.90 12.52
C VAL A 213 -2.83 -22.86 11.41
N GLN A 214 -3.34 -23.19 10.23
CA GLN A 214 -3.38 -22.23 9.12
C GLN A 214 -4.38 -21.10 9.41
N VAL A 215 -3.91 -19.87 9.26
CA VAL A 215 -4.70 -18.64 9.39
C VAL A 215 -4.41 -17.72 8.21
N THR A 216 -5.19 -16.65 8.10
CA THR A 216 -4.79 -15.49 7.32
C THR A 216 -4.62 -14.29 8.24
N TRP A 217 -3.72 -13.38 7.91
CA TRP A 217 -3.58 -12.12 8.60
C TRP A 217 -3.44 -10.94 7.65
N SER A 218 -3.84 -9.78 8.13
CA SER A 218 -3.65 -8.52 7.43
C SER A 218 -3.40 -7.41 8.43
N LEU A 219 -2.83 -6.29 7.96
CA LEU A 219 -2.68 -5.12 8.80
C LEU A 219 -4.04 -4.61 9.24
N HIS A 220 -4.24 -4.48 10.54
CA HIS A 220 -5.39 -3.79 11.10
C HIS A 220 -5.14 -2.28 10.97
N SER A 221 -5.68 -1.67 9.93
CA SER A 221 -5.85 -0.22 9.89
C SER A 221 -7.31 0.13 9.84
N ASN A 222 -7.72 1.05 10.69
CA ASN A 222 -8.94 1.77 10.47
C ASN A 222 -8.72 2.84 9.38
N CYS A 223 -8.93 2.49 8.11
CA CYS A 223 -8.93 3.48 7.02
C CYS A 223 -10.07 4.52 7.16
N SER A 224 -10.78 4.58 8.28
CA SER A 224 -11.67 5.68 8.64
C SER A 224 -10.94 6.89 9.22
N GLU A 225 -9.72 6.74 9.73
CA GLU A 225 -9.00 7.86 10.33
C GLU A 225 -8.47 8.82 9.27
N ALA A 226 -8.79 10.11 9.45
CA ALA A 226 -8.21 11.17 8.64
C ALA A 226 -6.74 11.42 9.04
N ILE A 227 -5.98 12.02 8.13
CA ILE A 227 -4.62 12.49 8.41
C ILE A 227 -4.69 13.62 9.44
N ASN A 228 -3.96 13.46 10.53
CA ASN A 228 -3.86 14.41 11.63
C ASN A 228 -2.66 15.34 11.38
N CYS A 229 -2.88 16.40 10.59
CA CYS A 229 -1.87 17.43 10.34
C CYS A 229 -2.53 18.79 10.05
N GLY A 230 -2.04 19.86 10.69
CA GLY A 230 -2.45 21.24 10.39
C GLY A 230 -3.90 21.61 10.66
N GLY A 231 -4.65 20.77 11.38
CA GLY A 231 -6.05 21.02 11.70
C GLY A 231 -6.98 21.02 10.47
N ILE A 232 -6.50 20.54 9.32
CA ILE A 232 -7.30 20.47 8.10
C ILE A 232 -8.14 19.20 8.16
N GLY A 233 -9.44 19.37 8.43
CA GLY A 233 -10.40 18.28 8.38
C GLY A 233 -10.56 17.75 6.95
N GLY A 234 -10.91 16.47 6.83
CA GLY A 234 -11.25 15.86 5.53
C GLY A 234 -10.05 15.43 4.68
N LEU A 235 -8.86 15.31 5.28
CA LEU A 235 -7.72 14.62 4.66
C LEU A 235 -7.88 13.10 4.82
N SER A 236 -8.79 12.52 4.04
CA SER A 236 -9.05 11.08 3.96
C SER A 236 -8.68 10.54 2.57
N TYR A 237 -9.15 9.34 2.20
CA TYR A 237 -9.00 8.80 0.84
C TYR A 237 -9.34 9.87 -0.22
N PRO A 238 -8.50 10.06 -1.26
CA PRO A 238 -7.37 9.21 -1.67
C PRO A 238 -6.05 9.50 -0.94
N PHE A 239 -6.00 10.48 -0.05
CA PHE A 239 -4.79 10.86 0.66
C PHE A 239 -4.38 9.81 1.70
N TRP A 240 -3.07 9.64 1.87
CA TRP A 240 -2.45 8.81 2.90
C TRP A 240 -1.13 9.46 3.38
N GLY A 241 -0.51 8.90 4.40
CA GLY A 241 0.72 9.42 5.01
C GLY A 241 0.49 9.87 6.45
N VAL A 242 1.57 10.25 7.13
CA VAL A 242 1.56 10.60 8.56
C VAL A 242 1.02 9.42 9.40
N ASN A 243 -0.19 9.54 9.95
CA ASN A 243 -0.87 8.51 10.76
C ASN A 243 -1.75 7.56 9.92
N ARG A 244 -1.87 7.77 8.61
CA ARG A 244 -2.71 6.97 7.72
C ARG A 244 -1.85 6.08 6.81
N ALA A 245 -2.04 4.77 6.92
CA ALA A 245 -1.22 3.79 6.20
C ALA A 245 -1.30 3.96 4.67
N SER A 246 -0.21 3.62 3.97
CA SER A 246 -0.08 3.84 2.53
C SER A 246 -1.12 3.11 1.68
N TYR A 247 -1.55 1.92 2.10
CA TYR A 247 -2.61 1.19 1.43
C TYR A 247 -4.01 1.77 1.67
N CYS A 248 -4.19 2.74 2.57
CA CYS A 248 -5.48 3.43 2.79
C CYS A 248 -5.70 4.63 1.82
N GLY A 249 -4.84 4.83 0.83
CA GLY A 249 -4.93 5.92 -0.16
C GLY A 249 -4.16 5.58 -1.44
N LEU A 250 -4.34 6.36 -2.50
CA LEU A 250 -3.80 6.04 -3.82
C LEU A 250 -2.32 6.43 -3.97
N PRO A 251 -1.52 5.71 -4.78
CA PRO A 251 -0.16 6.13 -5.13
C PRO A 251 -0.14 7.57 -5.65
N GLY A 252 0.84 8.37 -5.20
CA GLY A 252 0.97 9.78 -5.57
C GLY A 252 0.10 10.78 -4.77
N PHE A 253 -0.72 10.30 -3.84
CA PHE A 253 -1.47 11.13 -2.88
C PHE A 253 -0.87 11.12 -1.47
N GLU A 254 0.44 10.86 -1.36
CA GLU A 254 1.15 10.89 -0.08
C GLU A 254 1.23 12.32 0.47
N VAL A 255 0.86 12.48 1.74
CA VAL A 255 0.91 13.73 2.48
C VAL A 255 1.99 13.63 3.55
N ALA A 256 2.92 14.57 3.52
CA ALA A 256 3.87 14.82 4.61
C ALA A 256 3.32 15.90 5.55
N CYS A 257 3.76 15.90 6.81
CA CYS A 257 3.45 16.95 7.77
C CYS A 257 4.72 17.72 8.12
N LEU A 258 4.88 18.93 7.56
CA LEU A 258 6.05 19.77 7.76
C LEU A 258 5.68 20.96 8.66
N ASP A 259 6.27 21.05 9.85
CA ASP A 259 5.97 22.10 10.83
C ASP A 259 4.46 22.25 11.09
N ASN A 260 3.76 21.12 11.25
CA ASN A 260 2.30 21.04 11.39
C ASN A 260 1.52 21.59 10.17
N VAL A 261 2.09 21.50 8.96
CA VAL A 261 1.43 21.86 7.70
C VAL A 261 1.37 20.63 6.78
N PRO A 262 0.18 20.23 6.30
CA PRO A 262 0.06 19.13 5.35
C PRO A 262 0.58 19.57 3.99
N VAL A 263 1.55 18.82 3.48
CA VAL A 263 2.25 19.09 2.22
C VAL A 263 2.18 17.87 1.32
N ILE A 264 1.82 18.08 0.07
CA ILE A 264 1.82 17.07 -0.99
C ILE A 264 2.86 17.44 -2.05
N ASN A 265 3.61 16.45 -2.53
CA ASN A 265 4.54 16.65 -3.64
C ASN A 265 3.86 16.31 -4.97
N MET A 266 3.90 17.25 -5.92
CA MET A 266 3.43 17.03 -7.29
C MET A 266 4.52 17.49 -8.25
N SER A 267 4.99 16.61 -9.13
CA SER A 267 5.98 16.93 -10.16
C SER A 267 7.24 17.63 -9.59
N ASN A 268 7.77 17.12 -8.47
CA ASN A 268 8.93 17.66 -7.74
C ASN A 268 8.72 19.04 -7.09
N ILE A 269 7.47 19.48 -6.95
CA ILE A 269 7.11 20.72 -6.28
C ILE A 269 6.25 20.40 -5.07
N ASN A 270 6.60 20.99 -3.93
CA ASN A 270 5.83 20.85 -2.70
C ASN A 270 4.69 21.87 -2.65
N TYR A 271 3.50 21.38 -2.34
CA TYR A 271 2.30 22.18 -2.22
C TYR A 271 1.69 22.02 -0.83
N ARG A 272 1.35 23.12 -0.18
CA ARG A 272 0.50 23.14 1.02
C ARG A 272 -0.91 22.76 0.62
N ILE A 273 -1.50 21.80 1.32
CA ILE A 273 -2.93 21.59 1.24
C ILE A 273 -3.61 22.62 2.14
N LEU A 274 -4.57 23.36 1.59
CA LEU A 274 -5.31 24.39 2.33
C LEU A 274 -6.69 23.91 2.73
N LYS A 275 -7.34 23.12 1.86
CA LYS A 275 -8.69 22.61 2.04
C LYS A 275 -8.95 21.43 1.11
N THR A 276 -9.79 20.50 1.54
CA THR A 276 -10.41 19.48 0.67
C THR A 276 -11.91 19.72 0.53
N ASN A 277 -12.47 19.27 -0.59
CA ASN A 277 -13.91 19.27 -0.82
C ASN A 277 -14.34 17.92 -1.39
N SER A 278 -14.59 16.98 -0.48
CA SER A 278 -14.99 15.61 -0.81
C SER A 278 -16.47 15.50 -1.21
N SER A 279 -17.27 16.56 -1.02
CA SER A 279 -18.71 16.57 -1.38
C SER A 279 -18.97 16.92 -2.84
N ARG A 280 -17.97 17.41 -3.58
CA ARG A 280 -18.07 17.65 -5.02
C ARG A 280 -17.87 16.36 -5.82
N ALA A 281 -18.42 16.34 -7.03
CA ALA A 281 -18.18 15.30 -8.03
C ALA A 281 -17.67 15.98 -9.32
N PRO A 282 -16.37 15.88 -9.64
CA PRO A 282 -15.30 15.19 -8.89
C PRO A 282 -14.88 15.90 -7.59
N PRO A 283 -14.33 15.18 -6.60
CA PRO A 283 -13.72 15.78 -5.41
C PRO A 283 -12.60 16.75 -5.77
N SER A 284 -12.35 17.74 -4.91
CA SER A 284 -11.28 18.73 -5.15
C SER A 284 -10.40 18.99 -3.94
N VAL A 285 -9.21 19.53 -4.19
CA VAL A 285 -8.26 20.01 -3.20
C VAL A 285 -7.79 21.41 -3.57
N THR A 286 -7.74 22.32 -2.60
CA THR A 286 -7.13 23.64 -2.76
C THR A 286 -5.70 23.58 -2.25
N VAL A 287 -4.75 24.00 -3.08
CA VAL A 287 -3.32 23.94 -2.76
C VAL A 287 -2.62 25.27 -3.05
N ALA A 288 -1.55 25.55 -2.30
CA ALA A 288 -0.64 26.67 -2.55
C ALA A 288 0.82 26.19 -2.61
N ARG A 289 1.65 26.83 -3.42
CA ARG A 289 3.08 26.53 -3.54
C ARG A 289 3.78 26.75 -2.19
N GLN A 290 4.44 25.72 -1.65
CA GLN A 290 5.12 25.81 -0.35
C GLN A 290 6.25 26.86 -0.36
N ASP A 291 7.01 26.95 -1.44
CA ASP A 291 8.16 27.84 -1.61
C ASP A 291 7.78 29.31 -1.87
N TYR A 292 6.48 29.58 -2.02
CA TYR A 292 5.89 30.91 -2.14
C TYR A 292 5.04 31.28 -0.91
N TRP A 293 5.04 30.45 0.14
CA TRP A 293 4.24 30.73 1.31
C TRP A 293 4.76 31.95 2.06
N LYS A 294 3.90 32.97 2.22
CA LYS A 294 4.26 34.27 2.84
C LYS A 294 5.46 34.98 2.18
N THR A 295 5.81 34.59 0.96
CA THR A 295 6.83 35.29 0.17
C THR A 295 6.58 35.17 -1.34
N ILE A 296 6.90 36.20 -2.11
CA ILE A 296 7.00 36.09 -3.58
C ILE A 296 8.44 35.93 -4.06
N CYS A 297 9.35 35.55 -3.16
CA CYS A 297 10.79 35.44 -3.40
C CYS A 297 11.27 34.00 -3.20
N PRO A 298 10.95 33.08 -4.11
CA PRO A 298 11.31 31.67 -3.96
C PRO A 298 12.83 31.46 -4.08
N PRO A 299 13.36 30.32 -3.59
CA PRO A 299 14.77 29.96 -3.76
C PRO A 299 15.14 29.69 -5.22
N SER A 300 14.19 29.33 -6.08
CA SER A 300 14.39 29.05 -7.51
C SER A 300 13.18 29.48 -8.34
N PHE A 301 13.41 29.89 -9.59
CA PHE A 301 12.36 30.36 -10.49
C PHE A 301 11.88 29.22 -11.41
N VAL A 302 10.98 28.38 -10.89
CA VAL A 302 10.42 27.23 -11.61
C VAL A 302 8.90 27.37 -11.74
N ASN A 303 8.40 27.27 -12.97
CA ASN A 303 6.97 27.29 -13.28
C ASN A 303 6.20 26.25 -12.48
N THR A 304 4.97 26.60 -12.12
CA THR A 304 4.08 25.65 -11.44
C THR A 304 3.78 24.47 -12.35
N SER A 305 3.93 23.27 -11.80
CA SER A 305 3.63 22.01 -12.50
C SER A 305 2.91 21.07 -11.54
N ILE A 306 1.86 20.45 -12.02
CA ILE A 306 1.07 19.45 -11.29
C ILE A 306 1.22 18.10 -11.97
N ASN A 307 0.87 17.02 -11.27
CA ASN A 307 0.78 15.71 -11.91
C ASN A 307 -0.59 15.57 -12.58
N SER A 308 -0.64 15.86 -13.89
CA SER A 308 -1.89 15.88 -14.67
C SER A 308 -2.57 14.53 -14.81
N SER A 309 -1.93 13.42 -14.41
CA SER A 309 -2.60 12.10 -14.36
C SER A 309 -3.52 11.94 -13.14
N MET A 310 -3.28 12.72 -12.09
CA MET A 310 -4.00 12.63 -10.80
C MET A 310 -4.79 13.90 -10.47
N PHE A 311 -4.36 15.05 -11.01
CA PHE A 311 -4.90 16.36 -10.69
C PHE A 311 -5.25 17.11 -11.96
N HIS A 312 -6.46 17.64 -12.04
CA HIS A 312 -6.89 18.50 -13.13
C HIS A 312 -7.15 19.92 -12.63
N TYR A 313 -6.74 20.89 -13.42
CA TYR A 313 -7.18 22.25 -13.19
C TYR A 313 -8.69 22.36 -13.40
N THR A 314 -9.38 23.02 -12.48
CA THR A 314 -10.81 23.29 -12.61
C THR A 314 -11.06 24.21 -13.81
N SER A 315 -12.07 23.92 -14.62
CA SER A 315 -12.30 24.60 -15.91
C SER A 315 -12.64 26.10 -15.80
N SER A 316 -12.90 26.62 -14.60
CA SER A 316 -13.14 28.06 -14.36
C SER A 316 -12.58 28.61 -13.04
N GLY A 317 -11.90 27.78 -12.23
CA GLY A 317 -11.55 28.14 -10.84
C GLY A 317 -10.16 28.75 -10.65
N PHE A 318 -9.35 28.90 -11.71
CA PHE A 318 -8.02 29.50 -11.60
C PHE A 318 -7.71 30.50 -12.73
N THR A 319 -6.78 31.40 -12.46
CA THR A 319 -6.18 32.33 -13.43
C THR A 319 -4.66 32.32 -13.25
N ASN A 320 -3.93 32.36 -14.35
CA ASN A 320 -2.47 32.39 -14.31
C ASN A 320 -1.97 33.79 -13.92
N LEU A 321 -1.40 33.90 -12.72
CA LEU A 321 -0.61 35.04 -12.30
C LEU A 321 0.83 34.82 -12.75
N THR A 322 1.36 35.77 -13.54
CA THR A 322 2.76 35.70 -14.01
C THR A 322 3.61 36.67 -13.19
N LEU A 323 4.61 36.13 -12.50
CA LEU A 323 5.60 36.88 -11.72
C LEU A 323 6.87 37.06 -12.56
N TYR A 324 7.32 38.29 -12.72
CA TYR A 324 8.54 38.66 -13.45
C TYR A 324 9.61 39.15 -12.48
N TYR A 325 10.84 38.65 -12.67
CA TYR A 325 11.96 38.92 -11.77
C TYR A 325 13.10 39.64 -12.49
N GLY A 326 13.65 40.66 -11.83
CA GLY A 326 14.85 41.38 -12.27
C GLY A 326 14.63 42.19 -13.54
N CYS A 327 13.48 42.84 -13.65
CA CYS A 327 13.14 43.65 -14.81
C CYS A 327 13.96 44.95 -14.84
N ASN A 328 14.40 45.34 -16.03
CA ASN A 328 15.11 46.60 -16.24
C ASN A 328 14.11 47.76 -16.27
N THR A 329 14.14 48.62 -15.25
CA THR A 329 13.30 49.82 -15.18
C THR A 329 13.80 50.96 -16.08
N SER A 330 14.95 50.79 -16.76
CA SER A 330 15.68 51.89 -17.39
C SER A 330 15.47 52.05 -18.90
N THR A 331 14.50 51.37 -19.53
CA THR A 331 14.28 51.47 -20.98
C THR A 331 12.82 51.61 -21.40
N SER A 332 12.52 52.80 -21.96
CA SER A 332 11.52 53.11 -23.00
C SER A 332 10.24 53.85 -22.59
N THR A 333 10.32 55.18 -22.69
CA THR A 333 9.24 56.17 -22.81
C THR A 333 8.53 56.16 -24.18
N THR A 334 8.47 55.05 -24.90
CA THR A 334 7.76 54.99 -26.19
C THR A 334 6.98 53.68 -26.35
N THR A 335 5.65 53.81 -26.17
CA THR A 335 4.56 53.02 -26.77
C THR A 335 4.67 51.48 -26.81
N THR A 336 3.71 50.80 -26.16
CA THR A 336 3.33 49.37 -26.26
C THR A 336 3.93 48.33 -25.30
N THR A 337 4.49 48.71 -24.15
CA THR A 337 4.63 47.74 -23.05
C THR A 337 3.26 47.50 -22.38
N PRO A 338 2.79 46.25 -22.27
CA PRO A 338 1.58 45.91 -21.50
C PRO A 338 1.73 46.50 -20.09
N GLU A 339 0.71 47.21 -19.60
CA GLU A 339 0.69 47.81 -18.27
C GLU A 339 1.02 46.74 -17.22
N LEU A 340 2.28 46.71 -16.76
CA LEU A 340 2.68 45.97 -15.57
C LEU A 340 2.03 46.69 -14.39
N THR A 341 0.84 46.25 -14.02
CA THR A 341 0.03 46.80 -12.93
C THR A 341 0.69 46.51 -11.58
N SER A 342 1.53 47.46 -11.15
CA SER A 342 1.53 48.01 -9.79
C SER A 342 1.73 47.05 -8.60
N THR A 343 2.96 46.57 -8.35
CA THR A 343 3.74 46.82 -7.11
C THR A 343 5.05 46.05 -7.13
N SER A 344 6.17 46.79 -7.16
CA SER A 344 7.52 46.22 -7.07
C SER A 344 7.84 45.84 -5.63
N GLN A 345 7.79 44.55 -5.28
CA GLN A 345 8.48 44.06 -4.08
C GLN A 345 9.94 43.74 -4.41
N VAL A 346 10.81 43.82 -3.42
CA VAL A 346 12.25 43.59 -3.58
C VAL A 346 12.64 42.30 -2.88
N CYS A 347 13.09 41.31 -3.65
CA CYS A 347 13.74 40.13 -3.12
C CYS A 347 15.21 40.43 -2.83
N SER A 348 15.58 40.41 -1.55
CA SER A 348 16.97 40.55 -1.12
C SER A 348 17.65 39.17 -1.10
N ARG A 349 18.57 38.90 -2.04
CA ARG A 349 19.39 37.66 -2.02
C ARG A 349 20.76 37.96 -1.43
N ARG A 350 21.20 37.14 -0.47
CA ARG A 350 22.59 37.16 0.01
C ARG A 350 23.51 36.97 -1.21
N ASN A 351 24.42 37.90 -1.44
CA ASN A 351 25.45 37.90 -2.49
C ASN A 351 24.98 38.18 -3.94
N SER A 352 23.70 38.46 -4.21
CA SER A 352 23.21 38.69 -5.60
C SER A 352 22.56 40.05 -5.83
N GLY A 353 22.47 40.87 -4.79
CA GLY A 353 21.76 42.15 -4.83
C GLY A 353 20.24 42.00 -4.76
N ASN A 354 19.57 43.16 -4.85
CA ASN A 354 18.12 43.27 -4.80
C ASN A 354 17.51 42.96 -6.18
N ILE A 355 16.51 42.07 -6.19
CA ILE A 355 15.77 41.69 -7.41
C ILE A 355 14.36 42.27 -7.30
N THR A 356 13.96 43.10 -8.26
CA THR A 356 12.60 43.62 -8.38
C THR A 356 11.65 42.53 -8.87
N VAL A 357 10.44 42.49 -8.30
CA VAL A 357 9.37 41.58 -8.71
C VAL A 357 8.19 42.39 -9.21
N SER A 358 7.74 42.10 -10.43
CA SER A 358 6.51 42.65 -10.99
C SER A 358 5.55 41.51 -11.31
N TYR A 359 4.26 41.79 -11.43
CA TYR A 359 3.27 40.77 -11.75
C TYR A 359 2.22 41.29 -12.72
N VAL A 360 1.54 40.35 -13.38
CA VAL A 360 0.41 40.64 -14.27
C VAL A 360 -0.61 39.50 -14.24
N THR A 361 -1.88 39.88 -14.41
CA THR A 361 -3.01 38.99 -14.67
C THR A 361 -3.91 39.65 -15.72
N PRO A 362 -4.35 38.91 -16.76
CA PRO A 362 -3.76 37.67 -17.29
C PRO A 362 -2.39 37.93 -17.95
N SER A 363 -1.71 36.86 -18.41
CA SER A 363 -0.41 36.96 -19.07
C SER A 363 -0.42 37.95 -20.26
N PRO A 364 0.66 38.73 -20.45
CA PRO A 364 0.71 39.79 -21.46
C PRO A 364 0.87 39.20 -22.87
N ARG A 365 0.48 39.98 -23.89
CA ARG A 365 0.64 39.58 -25.31
C ARG A 365 2.10 39.43 -25.74
N VAL A 366 3.01 40.20 -25.12
CA VAL A 366 4.46 40.16 -25.36
C VAL A 366 5.12 39.73 -24.06
N ASP A 367 5.86 38.64 -24.09
CA ASP A 367 6.60 38.12 -22.92
C ASP A 367 7.82 39.02 -22.62
N PRO A 368 7.84 39.73 -21.47
CA PRO A 368 8.97 40.54 -21.01
C PRO A 368 10.29 39.78 -20.88
N VAL A 369 10.28 38.47 -20.66
CA VAL A 369 11.52 37.66 -20.64
C VAL A 369 12.04 37.45 -22.04
N ALA A 370 11.15 37.14 -23.00
CA ALA A 370 11.54 36.95 -24.39
C ALA A 370 12.06 38.24 -25.04
N SER A 371 11.57 39.41 -24.61
CA SER A 371 12.07 40.72 -25.06
C SER A 371 13.34 41.19 -24.34
N GLY A 372 13.82 40.43 -23.36
CA GLY A 372 14.99 40.81 -22.54
C GLY A 372 14.72 41.91 -21.50
N ALA A 373 13.45 42.31 -21.33
CA ALA A 373 13.05 43.31 -20.33
C ALA A 373 13.13 42.76 -18.90
N CYS A 374 12.93 41.45 -18.71
CA CYS A 374 13.02 40.76 -17.43
C CYS A 374 13.92 39.52 -17.51
N LYS A 375 14.55 39.12 -16.40
CA LYS A 375 15.50 37.99 -16.38
C LYS A 375 14.82 36.63 -16.29
N ASN A 376 13.75 36.55 -15.50
CA ASN A 376 13.03 35.29 -15.27
C ASN A 376 11.52 35.57 -15.14
N GLN A 377 10.72 34.53 -15.41
CA GLN A 377 9.29 34.52 -15.11
C GLN A 377 8.90 33.23 -14.41
N VAL A 378 7.87 33.30 -13.56
CA VAL A 378 7.23 32.15 -12.97
C VAL A 378 5.72 32.30 -13.05
N ILE A 379 5.05 31.28 -13.58
CA ILE A 379 3.59 31.20 -13.58
C ILE A 379 3.15 30.50 -12.29
N VAL A 380 2.35 31.20 -11.49
CA VAL A 380 1.73 30.70 -10.26
C VAL A 380 0.21 30.81 -10.43
N PRO A 381 -0.53 29.71 -10.53
CA PRO A 381 -1.98 29.75 -10.57
C PRO A 381 -2.53 30.31 -9.24
N VAL A 382 -3.53 31.17 -9.34
CA VAL A 382 -4.32 31.66 -8.21
C VAL A 382 -5.80 31.49 -8.53
N SER A 383 -6.68 31.51 -7.52
CA SER A 383 -8.12 31.49 -7.80
C SER A 383 -8.54 32.66 -8.70
N THR A 384 -9.49 32.44 -9.60
CA THR A 384 -10.02 33.49 -10.50
C THR A 384 -10.54 34.70 -9.70
N THR A 385 -11.15 34.46 -8.54
CA THR A 385 -11.61 35.53 -7.64
C THR A 385 -10.47 36.36 -7.07
N ALA A 386 -9.34 35.72 -6.70
CA ALA A 386 -8.17 36.43 -6.24
C ALA A 386 -7.51 37.25 -7.36
N ALA A 387 -7.44 36.71 -8.58
CA ALA A 387 -6.95 37.46 -9.74
C ALA A 387 -7.79 38.71 -10.03
N ALA A 388 -9.12 38.58 -10.06
CA ALA A 388 -10.03 39.73 -10.21
C ALA A 388 -9.88 40.76 -9.07
N ALA A 389 -9.64 40.29 -7.84
CA ALA A 389 -9.36 41.17 -6.71
C ALA A 389 -8.01 41.90 -6.84
N LEU A 390 -6.99 41.27 -7.44
CA LEU A 390 -5.70 41.93 -7.74
C LEU A 390 -5.87 43.02 -8.79
N GLU A 391 -6.61 42.76 -9.86
CA GLU A 391 -6.91 43.73 -10.91
C GLU A 391 -7.70 44.92 -10.37
N ALA A 392 -8.60 44.69 -9.42
CA ALA A 392 -9.35 45.73 -8.72
C ALA A 392 -8.57 46.39 -7.56
N ASN A 393 -7.31 46.01 -7.31
CA ASN A 393 -6.49 46.45 -6.18
C ASN A 393 -7.17 46.29 -4.81
N ARG A 394 -7.88 45.17 -4.61
CA ARG A 394 -8.64 44.83 -3.40
C ARG A 394 -7.96 43.80 -2.50
N THR A 395 -6.89 43.16 -2.96
CA THR A 395 -6.11 42.16 -2.21
C THR A 395 -4.62 42.37 -2.46
N ALA A 396 -3.77 41.97 -1.51
CA ALA A 396 -2.34 41.91 -1.75
C ALA A 396 -1.98 40.68 -2.60
N ILE A 397 -0.88 40.77 -3.35
CA ILE A 397 -0.36 39.64 -4.13
C ILE A 397 -0.03 38.43 -3.25
N GLN A 398 0.49 38.67 -2.04
CA GLN A 398 0.81 37.58 -1.12
C GLN A 398 -0.44 36.81 -0.72
N ASP A 399 -1.54 37.49 -0.40
CA ASP A 399 -2.80 36.85 -0.03
C ASP A 399 -3.38 36.05 -1.20
N ALA A 400 -3.23 36.54 -2.43
CA ALA A 400 -3.68 35.82 -3.63
C ALA A 400 -2.87 34.54 -3.87
N VAL A 401 -1.54 34.59 -3.70
CA VAL A 401 -0.64 33.43 -3.86
C VAL A 401 -0.81 32.43 -2.72
N ASP A 402 -0.89 32.91 -1.47
CA ASP A 402 -1.13 32.07 -0.28
C ASP A 402 -2.53 31.44 -0.31
N GLY A 403 -3.51 32.08 -0.94
CA GLY A 403 -4.84 31.53 -1.16
C GLY A 403 -4.88 30.37 -2.17
N GLY A 404 -3.85 30.23 -3.00
CA GLY A 404 -3.67 29.08 -3.88
C GLY A 404 -4.72 28.93 -4.98
N PHE A 405 -4.88 27.67 -5.43
CA PHE A 405 -5.77 27.30 -6.53
C PHE A 405 -6.39 25.91 -6.29
N GLU A 406 -7.58 25.69 -6.86
CA GLU A 406 -8.32 24.44 -6.72
C GLU A 406 -8.00 23.47 -7.86
N LEU A 407 -7.77 22.22 -7.49
CA LEU A 407 -7.52 21.07 -8.37
C LEU A 407 -8.60 20.02 -8.15
N GLU A 408 -9.15 19.51 -9.24
CA GLU A 408 -10.01 18.32 -9.24
C GLU A 408 -9.16 17.07 -9.12
N LEU A 409 -9.60 16.12 -8.29
CA LEU A 409 -8.94 14.84 -8.06
C LEU A 409 -9.45 13.81 -9.06
N GLN A 410 -8.53 13.19 -9.82
CA GLN A 410 -8.85 12.11 -10.74
C GLN A 410 -8.82 10.75 -10.01
N ILE A 411 -9.95 10.42 -9.39
CA ILE A 411 -10.11 9.19 -8.60
C ILE A 411 -11.03 8.24 -9.37
N HIS A 412 -10.44 7.28 -10.10
CA HIS A 412 -11.13 6.39 -11.04
C HIS A 412 -11.71 5.13 -10.37
N THR A 413 -12.57 5.28 -9.36
CA THR A 413 -13.12 4.08 -8.70
C THR A 413 -14.57 4.23 -8.28
N ASP A 414 -15.49 3.91 -9.21
CA ASP A 414 -16.92 3.70 -8.92
C ASP A 414 -17.11 2.67 -7.78
N GLN A 415 -16.22 1.69 -7.71
CA GLN A 415 -16.16 0.68 -6.65
C GLN A 415 -15.93 1.30 -5.26
N CYS A 416 -15.02 2.27 -5.15
CA CYS A 416 -14.79 2.97 -3.88
C CYS A 416 -15.99 3.83 -3.49
N ASN A 417 -16.59 4.55 -4.44
CA ASN A 417 -17.80 5.33 -4.18
C ASN A 417 -18.93 4.44 -3.67
N THR A 418 -19.10 3.26 -4.27
CA THR A 418 -20.09 2.25 -3.85
C THR A 418 -19.76 1.69 -2.46
N CYS A 419 -18.49 1.40 -2.18
CA CYS A 419 -18.00 0.97 -0.88
C CYS A 419 -18.27 2.00 0.21
N MET A 420 -18.05 3.29 -0.07
CA MET A 420 -18.31 4.36 0.89
C MET A 420 -19.81 4.53 1.17
N GLN A 421 -20.68 4.34 0.16
CA GLN A 421 -22.14 4.40 0.33
C GLN A 421 -22.68 3.27 1.22
N SER A 422 -22.05 2.09 1.20
CA SER A 422 -22.41 0.98 2.10
C SER A 422 -21.78 1.10 3.50
N GLY A 423 -21.13 2.21 3.81
CA GLY A 423 -20.46 2.46 5.10
C GLY A 423 -19.02 1.92 5.18
N GLY A 424 -18.54 1.26 4.11
CA GLY A 424 -17.18 0.76 3.98
C GLY A 424 -16.12 1.87 3.88
N LYS A 425 -14.86 1.46 3.71
CA LYS A 425 -13.71 2.35 3.65
C LYS A 425 -12.77 1.94 2.52
N CYS A 426 -12.41 2.89 1.68
CA CYS A 426 -11.54 2.62 0.56
C CYS A 426 -10.09 2.49 0.99
N ALA A 427 -9.48 1.46 0.42
CA ALA A 427 -8.07 1.16 0.49
C ALA A 427 -7.67 0.62 -0.89
N VAL A 428 -6.44 0.85 -1.31
CA VAL A 428 -5.88 0.14 -2.45
C VAL A 428 -5.48 -1.24 -1.97
N ASN A 429 -5.85 -2.25 -2.75
CA ASN A 429 -5.27 -3.57 -2.57
C ASN A 429 -3.80 -3.45 -3.01
N THR A 430 -2.86 -3.28 -2.08
CA THR A 430 -1.43 -3.10 -2.40
C THR A 430 -0.74 -4.41 -2.80
N VAL A 431 -1.51 -5.38 -3.26
CA VAL A 431 -1.00 -6.57 -3.94
C VAL A 431 -1.18 -6.27 -5.41
N GLY A 432 -0.08 -6.01 -6.11
CA GLY A 432 -0.10 -5.72 -7.53
C GLY A 432 -0.78 -6.84 -8.31
N GLU A 433 -1.95 -6.53 -8.84
CA GLU A 433 -2.34 -6.75 -10.24
C GLU A 433 -3.08 -5.50 -10.75
#